data_AF-A0A8H8MQJ0-F1
#
_entry.id   AF-A0A8H8MQJ0-F1
#
_cell.length_a   1.000
_cell.length_b   1.000
_cell.length_c   1.000
_cell.angle_alpha   90.00
_cell.angle_beta   90.00
_cell.angle_gamma   90.00
#
_symmetry.space_group_name_H-M   'P 1'
#
loop_
_entity.id
_entity.type
_entity.pdbx_description
1 polymer ?
#
loop_
_entity_poly.entity_id
_entity_poly.type
_entity_poly.pdbx_seq_one_letter_code
_entity_poly.pdbx_strand_id
1 'polypeptide(L)'
;MRHCILVIKGETGTGKTAYARSKGSHSRMCNVWNVAALSEDADIWILDDMVSTNGKYSLKALSQYEADFTGRYQRVKTMKVRPTVILGNSRAAITKCWSDIEGEEGEAWVARNVEWVYSGGRPFFVFP
;
A
#
# COMPACT_ATOMS: atom_id res chain seq x y z
N MET A 1 -6.93 -15.47 9.36
CA MET A 1 -7.63 -14.41 8.60
C MET A 1 -6.77 -14.05 7.40
N ARG A 2 -7.37 -13.80 6.24
CA ARG A 2 -6.65 -13.40 5.04
C ARG A 2 -6.50 -11.87 5.05
N HIS A 3 -5.27 -11.36 5.05
CA HIS A 3 -5.03 -9.92 4.95
C HIS A 3 -5.30 -9.47 3.52
N CYS A 4 -6.42 -8.77 3.29
CA CYS A 4 -6.75 -8.18 2.00
C CYS A 4 -6.08 -6.80 1.90
N ILE A 5 -5.45 -6.51 0.76
CA ILE A 5 -4.78 -5.23 0.52
C ILE A 5 -5.75 -4.35 -0.27
N LEU A 6 -6.13 -3.20 0.28
CA LEU A 6 -6.96 -2.24 -0.42
C LEU A 6 -6.09 -1.23 -1.15
N VAL A 7 -6.37 -1.00 -2.42
CA VAL A 7 -5.69 -0.01 -3.23
C VAL A 7 -6.67 1.06 -3.68
N ILE A 8 -6.43 2.31 -3.28
CA ILE A 8 -7.23 3.46 -3.70
C ILE A 8 -6.44 4.27 -4.74
N LYS A 9 -6.88 4.23 -6.00
CA LYS A 9 -6.29 4.96 -7.12
C LYS A 9 -7.11 6.20 -7.43
N GLY A 10 -6.47 7.35 -7.64
CA GLY A 10 -7.17 8.55 -8.10
C GLY A 10 -6.29 9.76 -8.26
N GLU A 11 -6.77 10.79 -8.92
CA GLU A 11 -6.02 12.04 -9.09
C GLU A 11 -5.72 12.73 -7.75
N THR A 12 -4.74 13.63 -7.75
CA THR A 12 -4.49 14.53 -6.62
C THR A 12 -5.74 15.40 -6.40
N GLY A 13 -6.06 15.73 -5.15
CA GLY A 13 -7.23 16.57 -4.83
C GLY A 13 -8.57 15.81 -4.71
N THR A 14 -8.57 14.49 -4.87
CA THR A 14 -9.77 13.65 -4.69
C THR A 14 -10.13 13.36 -3.22
N GLY A 15 -9.35 13.83 -2.25
CA GLY A 15 -9.57 13.55 -0.82
C GLY A 15 -9.17 12.15 -0.36
N LYS A 16 -8.70 11.26 -1.25
CA LYS A 16 -8.29 9.87 -0.90
C LYS A 16 -7.28 9.77 0.24
N THR A 17 -6.28 10.67 0.26
CA THR A 17 -5.27 10.70 1.31
C THR A 17 -5.85 11.15 2.64
N ALA A 18 -6.73 12.15 2.64
CA ALA A 18 -7.42 12.60 3.86
C ALA A 18 -8.34 11.51 4.41
N TYR A 19 -9.07 10.82 3.52
CA TYR A 19 -9.95 9.70 3.89
C TYR A 19 -9.17 8.59 4.55
N ALA A 20 -8.12 8.11 3.88
CA ALA A 20 -7.33 7.00 4.40
C ALA A 20 -6.67 7.39 5.74
N ARG A 21 -6.03 8.57 5.84
CA ARG A 21 -5.41 9.06 7.09
C ARG A 21 -6.36 9.12 8.28
N SER A 22 -7.66 9.28 8.06
CA SER A 22 -8.65 9.24 9.15
C SER A 22 -8.88 7.84 9.75
N LYS A 23 -8.36 6.78 9.11
CA LYS A 23 -8.66 5.37 9.43
C LYS A 23 -7.48 4.57 9.98
N GLY A 24 -6.27 5.13 10.02
CA GLY A 24 -5.09 4.35 10.43
C GLY A 24 -3.79 5.15 10.47
N SER A 25 -2.69 4.43 10.67
CA SER A 25 -1.36 5.04 10.72
C SER A 25 -0.80 5.23 9.32
N HIS A 26 -0.43 6.47 9.02
CA HIS A 26 0.05 6.87 7.70
C HIS A 26 1.58 6.85 7.62
N SER A 27 2.09 6.12 6.65
CA SER A 27 3.51 5.99 6.36
C SER A 27 3.80 6.35 4.91
N ARG A 28 4.70 7.31 4.71
CA ARG A 28 5.19 7.69 3.37
C ARG A 28 6.39 6.82 3.02
N MET A 29 6.31 6.09 1.91
CA MET A 29 7.31 5.08 1.53
C MET A 29 8.54 5.70 0.81
N CYS A 30 8.37 6.67 -0.09
CA CYS A 30 9.50 7.38 -0.72
C CYS A 30 10.50 6.44 -1.44
N ASN A 31 10.03 5.66 -2.42
CA ASN A 31 10.81 4.71 -3.25
C ASN A 31 11.30 3.41 -2.57
N VAL A 32 11.24 3.26 -1.24
CA VAL A 32 11.62 2.04 -0.50
C VAL A 32 10.71 1.85 0.72
N TRP A 33 10.81 0.75 1.47
CA TRP A 33 10.08 0.64 2.75
C TRP A 33 10.61 1.67 3.75
N ASN A 34 9.74 2.56 4.23
CA ASN A 34 10.05 3.42 5.37
C ASN A 34 9.71 2.68 6.67
N VAL A 35 10.57 1.74 7.06
CA VAL A 35 10.34 0.82 8.18
C VAL A 35 10.20 1.57 9.51
N ALA A 36 10.89 2.70 9.66
CA ALA A 36 10.78 3.55 10.85
C ALA A 36 9.40 4.20 11.01
N ALA A 37 8.64 4.39 9.93
CA ALA A 37 7.30 4.95 9.99
C ALA A 37 6.21 3.89 10.27
N LEU A 38 6.52 2.61 10.05
CA LEU A 38 5.59 1.53 10.32
C LEU A 38 5.47 1.31 11.84
N SER A 39 4.22 1.37 12.34
CA SER A 39 3.90 1.11 13.74
C SER A 39 3.17 -0.22 13.89
N GLU A 40 3.60 -1.03 14.84
CA GLU A 40 2.91 -2.27 15.21
C GLU A 40 1.59 -2.00 15.94
N ASP A 41 1.46 -0.86 16.59
CA ASP A 41 0.26 -0.48 17.33
C ASP A 41 -0.86 0.05 16.42
N ALA A 42 -0.60 0.19 15.12
CA ALA A 42 -1.59 0.64 14.17
C ALA A 42 -2.61 -0.46 13.85
N ASP A 43 -3.89 -0.11 13.88
CA ASP A 43 -4.97 -1.02 13.41
C ASP A 43 -4.89 -1.25 11.90
N ILE A 44 -4.53 -0.21 11.15
CA ILE A 44 -4.44 -0.20 9.68
C ILE A 44 -3.19 0.60 9.27
N TRP A 45 -2.44 0.07 8.31
CA TRP A 45 -1.35 0.80 7.64
C TRP A 45 -1.87 1.51 6.40
N ILE A 46 -1.54 2.79 6.27
CA ILE A 46 -1.82 3.58 5.07
C ILE A 46 -0.50 3.94 4.43
N LEU A 47 -0.24 3.37 3.27
CA LEU A 47 0.99 3.55 2.53
C LEU A 47 0.74 4.54 1.38
N ASP A 48 1.50 5.63 1.35
CA ASP A 48 1.44 6.65 0.31
C ASP A 48 2.83 6.86 -0.31
N ASP A 49 2.85 7.51 -1.48
CA ASP A 49 4.06 7.81 -2.24
C ASP A 49 4.90 6.56 -2.59
N MET A 50 4.19 5.48 -2.94
CA MET A 50 4.78 4.25 -3.46
C MET A 50 5.10 4.43 -4.94
N VAL A 51 6.28 4.96 -5.23
CA VAL A 51 6.75 5.27 -6.59
C VAL A 51 7.39 4.04 -7.24
N SER A 52 7.17 3.82 -8.55
CA SER A 52 7.70 2.67 -9.30
C SER A 52 9.20 2.73 -9.60
N THR A 53 9.96 3.58 -8.91
CA THR A 53 11.41 3.61 -9.08
C THR A 53 12.01 2.34 -8.47
N ASN A 54 13.31 2.09 -8.68
CA ASN A 54 14.06 0.84 -8.45
C ASN A 54 13.85 0.05 -7.13
N GLY A 55 13.06 0.53 -6.17
CA GLY A 55 12.58 -0.26 -5.04
C GLY A 55 11.44 -1.19 -5.43
N LYS A 56 11.64 -2.49 -5.21
CA LYS A 56 10.58 -3.50 -5.31
C LYS A 56 9.80 -3.53 -3.99
N TYR A 57 8.53 -3.15 -4.01
CA TYR A 57 7.62 -3.39 -2.89
C TYR A 57 6.97 -4.76 -3.07
N SER A 58 7.15 -5.66 -2.11
CA SER A 58 6.44 -6.94 -2.10
C SER A 58 5.03 -6.76 -1.53
N LEU A 59 4.00 -6.96 -2.36
CA LEU A 59 2.63 -7.07 -1.86
C LEU A 59 2.39 -8.37 -1.11
N LYS A 60 3.17 -9.42 -1.38
CA LYS A 60 3.04 -10.68 -0.64
C LYS A 60 3.47 -10.51 0.81
N ALA A 61 4.54 -9.77 1.08
CA ALA A 61 4.95 -9.42 2.43
C ALA A 61 3.80 -8.77 3.21
N LEU A 62 3.01 -7.90 2.57
CA LEU A 62 1.81 -7.27 3.16
C LEU A 62 0.60 -8.21 3.35
N SER A 63 0.67 -9.44 2.85
CA SER A 63 -0.39 -10.44 3.01
C SER A 63 -0.08 -11.50 4.08
N GLN A 64 1.17 -11.55 4.54
CA GLN A 64 1.64 -12.48 5.55
C GLN A 64 1.15 -12.05 6.95
N TYR A 65 1.20 -12.95 7.93
CA TYR A 65 0.93 -12.59 9.32
C TYR A 65 2.07 -11.74 9.91
N GLU A 66 3.30 -12.07 9.52
CA GLU A 66 4.54 -11.43 9.93
C GLU A 66 5.48 -11.42 8.73
N ALA A 67 6.21 -10.32 8.54
CA ALA A 67 7.13 -10.15 7.42
C ALA A 67 8.36 -9.32 7.82
N ASP A 68 9.46 -9.57 7.11
CA ASP A 68 10.70 -8.83 7.24
C ASP A 68 10.68 -7.62 6.32
N PHE A 69 10.76 -6.43 6.92
CA PHE A 69 10.87 -5.17 6.19
C PHE A 69 12.30 -4.63 6.27
N THR A 70 12.84 -4.22 5.12
CA THR A 70 14.14 -3.56 5.03
C THR A 70 14.02 -2.21 4.33
N GLY A 71 14.50 -1.16 4.99
CA GLY A 71 14.59 0.18 4.44
C GLY A 71 16.00 0.48 3.93
N ARG A 72 16.15 1.61 3.24
CA ARG A 72 17.48 2.06 2.77
C ARG A 72 18.35 2.39 3.99
N TYR A 73 19.51 1.72 4.10
CA TYR A 73 20.46 1.83 5.22
C TYR A 73 19.88 1.52 6.62
N GLN A 74 18.77 0.76 6.68
CA GLN A 74 18.16 0.34 7.94
C GLN A 74 18.39 -1.15 8.18
N ARG A 75 18.44 -1.55 9.45
CA ARG A 75 18.43 -2.98 9.81
C ARG A 75 17.08 -3.59 9.43
N VAL A 76 17.10 -4.87 9.07
CA VAL A 76 15.87 -5.65 8.87
C VAL A 76 15.06 -5.62 10.16
N LYS A 77 13.76 -5.36 10.03
CA LYS A 77 12.81 -5.40 11.13
C LYS A 77 11.69 -6.36 10.78
N THR A 78 11.57 -7.41 11.58
CA THR A 78 10.44 -8.34 11.53
C THR A 78 9.26 -7.71 12.25
N MET A 79 8.11 -7.63 11.59
CA MET A 79 6.91 -6.99 12.14
C MET A 79 5.65 -7.77 11.79
N LYS A 80 4.68 -7.78 12.71
CA LYS A 80 3.32 -8.26 12.41
C LYS A 80 2.66 -7.32 11.41
N VAL A 81 2.19 -7.89 10.32
CA VAL A 81 1.61 -7.13 9.22
C VAL A 81 0.19 -6.72 9.61
N ARG A 82 -0.13 -5.46 9.31
CA ARG A 82 -1.45 -4.90 9.56
C ARG A 82 -2.28 -4.86 8.27
N PRO A 83 -3.62 -4.88 8.36
CA PRO A 83 -4.47 -4.53 7.23
C PRO A 83 -3.93 -3.26 6.54
N THR A 84 -3.76 -3.32 5.22
CA THR A 84 -2.99 -2.31 4.49
C THR A 84 -3.85 -1.65 3.42
N VAL A 85 -3.83 -0.31 3.42
CA VAL A 85 -4.39 0.56 2.39
C VAL A 85 -3.24 1.22 1.64
N ILE A 86 -3.19 1.08 0.33
CA ILE A 86 -2.20 1.73 -0.53
C ILE A 86 -2.89 2.84 -1.32
N LEU A 87 -2.29 4.02 -1.31
CA LEU A 87 -2.74 5.18 -2.07
C LEU A 87 -1.89 5.34 -3.33
N GLY A 88 -2.54 5.51 -4.48
CA GLY A 88 -1.86 5.72 -5.75
C GLY A 88 -2.49 6.84 -6.56
N ASN A 89 -1.66 7.59 -7.29
CA ASN A 89 -2.14 8.53 -8.30
C ASN A 89 -2.46 7.82 -9.64
N SER A 90 -3.22 8.47 -10.51
CA SER A 90 -3.74 7.91 -11.79
C SER A 90 -2.65 7.39 -12.74
N ARG A 91 -1.45 7.99 -12.71
CA ARG A 91 -0.26 7.41 -13.35
C ARG A 91 0.31 6.29 -12.49
N ALA A 92 -0.27 5.10 -12.65
CA ALA A 92 0.30 3.78 -12.39
C ALA A 92 1.44 3.69 -11.37
N ALA A 93 1.27 4.30 -10.19
CA ALA A 93 2.18 4.12 -9.08
C ALA A 93 2.24 2.63 -8.73
N ILE A 94 1.08 1.96 -8.80
CA ILE A 94 0.81 0.56 -8.49
C ILE A 94 0.56 -0.16 -9.83
N THR A 95 1.61 -0.30 -10.64
CA THR A 95 1.62 -1.28 -11.74
C THR A 95 1.55 -2.67 -11.11
N LYS A 96 0.86 -3.62 -11.75
CA LYS A 96 0.67 -5.00 -11.29
C LYS A 96 1.98 -5.79 -11.00
N CYS A 97 3.14 -5.17 -11.19
CA CYS A 97 4.50 -5.70 -11.01
C CYS A 97 4.96 -5.82 -9.55
N TRP A 98 4.05 -5.85 -8.58
CA TRP A 98 4.38 -5.88 -7.15
C TRP A 98 3.98 -7.17 -6.44
N SER A 99 3.47 -8.15 -7.19
CA SER A 99 3.65 -9.54 -6.76
C SER A 99 5.12 -9.90 -6.93
N ASP A 100 5.73 -10.54 -5.93
CA ASP A 100 7.08 -11.12 -6.08
C ASP A 100 7.16 -12.22 -7.16
N ILE A 101 6.04 -12.50 -7.84
CA ILE A 101 5.92 -13.39 -8.98
C ILE A 101 5.54 -12.53 -10.20
N GLU A 102 6.34 -12.61 -11.25
CA GLU A 102 6.03 -12.05 -12.57
C GLU A 102 5.18 -13.07 -13.38
N GLY A 103 4.36 -12.60 -14.32
CA GLY A 103 3.53 -13.45 -15.18
C GLY A 103 2.13 -13.76 -14.64
N GLU A 104 1.44 -14.71 -15.27
CA GLU A 104 0.01 -15.01 -15.02
C GLU A 104 -0.29 -15.40 -13.56
N GLU A 105 0.63 -16.11 -12.91
CA GLU A 105 0.50 -16.48 -11.50
C GLU A 105 0.51 -15.25 -10.57
N GLY A 106 1.35 -14.26 -10.88
CA GLY A 106 1.39 -12.98 -10.18
C GLY A 106 0.08 -12.22 -10.33
N GLU A 107 -0.44 -12.15 -11.57
CA GLU A 107 -1.71 -11.49 -11.84
C GLU A 107 -2.90 -12.17 -11.14
N ALA A 108 -2.96 -13.49 -11.18
CA ALA A 108 -3.98 -14.28 -10.49
C ALA A 108 -3.91 -14.08 -8.98
N TRP A 109 -2.69 -14.01 -8.42
CA TRP A 109 -2.51 -13.72 -7.00
C TRP A 109 -3.01 -12.31 -6.64
N VAL A 110 -2.64 -11.29 -7.43
CA VAL A 110 -3.07 -9.90 -7.22
C VAL A 110 -4.60 -9.81 -7.28
N ALA A 111 -5.23 -10.39 -8.31
CA ALA A 111 -6.69 -10.38 -8.47
C ALA A 111 -7.43 -11.01 -7.28
N ARG A 112 -6.81 -11.97 -6.59
CA ARG A 112 -7.41 -12.66 -5.45
C ARG A 112 -7.15 -11.97 -4.10
N ASN A 113 -6.10 -11.16 -3.96
CA ASN A 113 -5.65 -10.61 -2.65
C ASN A 113 -5.67 -9.09 -2.57
N VAL A 114 -5.83 -8.40 -3.71
CA VAL A 114 -5.78 -6.96 -3.81
C VAL A 114 -7.09 -6.44 -4.37
N GLU A 115 -7.76 -5.60 -3.59
CA GLU A 115 -8.98 -4.90 -4.00
C GLU A 115 -8.62 -3.53 -4.54
N TRP A 116 -9.21 -3.15 -5.68
CA TRP A 116 -8.92 -1.88 -6.34
C TRP A 116 -10.15 -0.99 -6.34
N VAL A 117 -10.00 0.21 -5.78
CA VAL A 117 -11.03 1.25 -5.77
C VAL A 117 -10.53 2.45 -6.55
N TYR A 118 -11.34 2.93 -7.49
CA TYR A 118 -11.03 4.10 -8.29
C TYR A 118 -11.78 5.34 -7.79
N SER A 119 -11.01 6.40 -7.52
CA SER A 119 -11.47 7.75 -7.20
C SER A 119 -11.40 8.62 -8.45
N GLY A 120 -12.36 8.46 -9.34
CA GLY A 120 -12.51 9.30 -10.53
C GLY A 120 -13.74 10.19 -10.44
N GLY A 121 -13.57 11.49 -10.64
CA GLY A 121 -14.67 12.42 -10.94
C GLY A 121 -15.50 12.95 -9.77
N ARG A 122 -15.36 12.40 -8.54
CA ARG A 122 -15.96 12.98 -7.32
C ARG A 122 -15.01 12.79 -6.13
N PRO A 123 -14.81 13.80 -5.28
CA PRO A 123 -13.99 13.65 -4.09
C PRO A 123 -14.60 12.57 -3.18
N PHE A 124 -13.74 11.80 -2.48
CA PHE A 124 -14.13 10.83 -1.43
C PHE A 124 -14.93 11.49 -0.30
N PHE A 125 -14.95 12.83 -0.27
CA PHE A 125 -15.77 13.64 0.60
C PHE A 125 -16.36 14.82 -0.16
N VAL A 126 -17.68 14.87 -0.22
CA VAL A 126 -18.40 16.14 -0.09
C VAL A 126 -18.92 16.12 1.34
N PHE A 127 -18.25 16.82 2.26
CA PHE A 127 -18.90 17.28 3.47
C PHE A 127 -19.14 18.79 3.31
N PRO A 128 -20.36 19.29 3.61
CA PRO A 128 -20.59 20.73 3.74
C PRO A 128 -19.77 21.33 4.87
#